data_AF-A0A3M2JKW7-F1
#
_entry.id   AF-A0A3M2JKW7-F1
#
_cell.length_a   1.000
_cell.length_b   1.000
_cell.length_c   1.000
_cell.angle_alpha   90.00
_cell.angle_beta   90.00
_cell.angle_gamma   90.00
#
_symmetry.space_group_name_H-M   'P 1'
#
loop_
_entity.id
_entity.type
_entity.pdbx_description
1 polymer ?
#
loop_
_entity_poly.entity_id
_entity_poly.type
_entity_poly.pdbx_seq_one_letter_code
_entity_poly.pdbx_strand_id
1 'polypeptide(L)'
;MPRAGLSGEAVVRIALDLVDAGGTTGFADLTLAKVAAEAGVATPSLYKHVGSLAALRREVAVLAARDLRSVLVDRTLGLSGPAALRALADGMREYAHARPGRYAAVQVAADPADPADADLAAAGAEVVTLIVAVLRGFDLPEDRAVDAVRAVRAGVHGFVALELGGGFRLPQDLDRSFAVLVDLLVAGVGALADPGEGRRV
;
A
#
# COMPACT_ATOMS: atom_id res chain seq x y z
N MET A 1 17.63 37.34 4.45
CA MET A 1 16.28 36.76 4.66
C MET A 1 16.42 35.66 5.72
N PRO A 2 15.72 35.72 6.86
CA PRO A 2 15.73 34.62 7.81
C PRO A 2 15.04 33.42 7.13
N ARG A 3 15.74 32.29 7.02
CA ARG A 3 15.15 31.06 6.46
C ARG A 3 13.95 30.69 7.32
N ALA A 4 12.77 30.54 6.71
CA ALA A 4 11.64 29.89 7.38
C ALA A 4 12.16 28.60 8.01
N GLY A 5 11.98 28.48 9.33
CA GLY A 5 12.57 27.39 10.10
C GLY A 5 12.10 26.05 9.56
N LEU A 6 13.04 25.13 9.36
CA LEU A 6 12.72 23.74 9.03
C LEU A 6 11.85 23.16 10.14
N SER A 7 10.78 22.44 9.79
CA SER A 7 9.89 21.74 10.72
C SER A 7 9.93 20.23 10.47
N GLY A 8 9.52 19.42 11.44
CA GLY A 8 9.38 17.96 11.25
C GLY A 8 8.47 17.61 10.07
N GLU A 9 7.32 18.27 9.98
CA GLU A 9 6.38 18.13 8.86
C GLU A 9 7.02 18.49 7.52
N ALA A 10 7.80 19.58 7.45
CA ALA A 10 8.50 19.95 6.23
C ALA A 10 9.54 18.89 5.81
N VAL A 11 10.25 18.29 6.77
CA VAL A 11 11.20 17.21 6.49
C VAL A 11 10.49 15.96 5.95
N VAL A 12 9.36 15.57 6.54
CA VAL A 12 8.57 14.42 6.07
C VAL A 12 8.00 14.66 4.67
N ARG A 13 7.51 15.88 4.39
CA ARG A 13 7.02 16.24 3.05
C ARG A 13 8.12 16.17 2.00
N ILE A 14 9.30 16.72 2.28
CA ILE A 14 10.47 16.61 1.40
C ILE A 14 10.84 15.14 1.16
N ALA A 15 10.76 14.30 2.21
CA ALA A 15 11.00 12.87 2.06
C ALA A 15 9.97 12.20 1.15
N LEU A 16 8.68 12.54 1.25
CA LEU A 16 7.65 12.04 0.34
C LEU A 16 7.90 12.48 -1.11
N ASP A 17 8.25 13.74 -1.33
CA ASP A 17 8.55 14.26 -2.67
C ASP A 17 9.75 13.52 -3.30
N LEU A 18 10.80 13.24 -2.51
CA LEU A 18 11.95 12.44 -2.95
C LEU A 18 11.57 10.97 -3.22
N VAL A 19 10.66 10.40 -2.43
CA VAL A 19 10.16 9.03 -2.64
C VAL A 19 9.37 8.94 -3.94
N ASP A 20 8.52 9.94 -4.22
CA ASP A 20 7.76 10.00 -5.47
C ASP A 20 8.67 10.20 -6.67
N ALA A 21 9.65 11.11 -6.58
CA ALA A 21 10.62 11.37 -7.64
C ALA A 21 11.54 10.16 -7.94
N GLY A 22 11.80 9.32 -6.94
CA GLY A 22 12.63 8.12 -7.09
C GLY A 22 11.90 6.91 -7.69
N GLY A 23 10.61 7.02 -8.01
CA GLY A 23 9.85 5.92 -8.62
C GLY A 23 9.82 4.67 -7.74
N THR A 24 10.00 3.49 -8.33
CA THR A 24 9.94 2.19 -7.63
C THR A 24 11.02 1.99 -6.58
N THR A 25 12.17 2.67 -6.68
CA THR A 25 13.26 2.58 -5.68
C THR A 25 13.28 3.74 -4.70
N GLY A 26 12.44 4.76 -4.89
CA GLY A 26 12.52 6.02 -4.12
C GLY A 26 12.48 5.83 -2.61
N PHE A 27 11.66 4.92 -2.11
CA PHE A 27 11.60 4.60 -0.68
C PHE A 27 12.86 3.90 -0.16
N ALA A 28 13.36 2.92 -0.90
CA ALA A 28 14.60 2.20 -0.54
C ALA A 28 15.82 3.12 -0.58
N ASP A 29 15.84 4.05 -1.55
CA ASP A 29 16.96 4.97 -1.79
C ASP A 29 16.88 6.26 -0.97
N LEU A 30 15.85 6.42 -0.12
CA LEU A 30 15.68 7.58 0.75
C LEU A 30 16.82 7.64 1.77
N THR A 31 17.47 8.80 1.89
CA THR A 31 18.53 9.05 2.88
C THR A 31 18.39 10.44 3.49
N LEU A 32 18.92 10.63 4.71
CA LEU A 32 18.96 11.95 5.34
C LEU A 32 19.81 12.95 4.54
N ALA A 33 20.82 12.48 3.80
CA ALA A 33 21.64 13.34 2.95
C ALA A 33 20.84 13.93 1.78
N LYS A 34 20.02 13.11 1.09
CA LYS A 34 19.12 13.59 0.03
C LYS A 34 18.10 14.59 0.56
N VAL A 35 17.51 14.31 1.71
CA VAL A 35 16.53 15.18 2.37
C VAL A 35 17.16 16.52 2.79
N ALA A 36 18.37 16.50 3.34
CA ALA A 36 19.07 17.71 3.75
C ALA A 36 19.47 18.57 2.55
N ALA A 37 19.92 17.93 1.46
CA ALA A 37 20.24 18.60 0.21
C ALA A 37 19.01 19.31 -0.38
N GLU A 38 17.87 18.62 -0.45
CA GLU A 38 16.60 19.20 -0.93
C GLU A 38 16.10 20.32 -0.01
N ALA A 39 16.26 20.17 1.31
CA ALA A 39 15.93 21.21 2.29
C ALA A 39 16.91 22.41 2.30
N GLY A 40 18.03 22.33 1.57
CA GLY A 40 19.07 23.38 1.56
C GLY A 40 19.77 23.58 2.90
N VAL A 41 19.91 22.52 3.70
CA VAL A 41 20.56 22.51 5.02
C VAL A 41 21.64 21.43 5.12
N ALA A 42 22.47 21.50 6.16
CA ALA A 42 23.41 20.42 6.45
C ALA A 42 22.68 19.23 7.10
N THR A 43 23.08 17.99 6.80
CA THR A 43 22.48 16.76 7.37
C THR A 43 22.31 16.79 8.90
N PRO A 44 23.30 17.27 9.69
CA PRO A 44 23.13 17.37 11.15
C PRO A 44 21.95 18.25 11.60
N SER A 45 21.51 19.20 10.77
CA SER A 45 20.36 20.06 11.08
C SER A 45 19.03 19.29 11.10
N LEU A 46 18.94 18.15 10.42
CA LEU A 46 17.72 17.33 10.40
C LEU A 46 17.42 16.63 11.73
N TYR A 47 18.44 16.32 12.55
CA TYR A 47 18.26 15.57 13.79
C TYR A 47 17.45 16.33 14.86
N LYS A 48 17.27 17.65 14.70
CA LYS A 48 16.34 18.44 15.52
C LYS A 48 14.87 18.19 15.18
N HIS A 49 14.60 17.54 14.06
CA HIS A 49 13.27 17.36 13.47
C HIS A 49 12.90 15.89 13.25
N VAL A 50 13.90 15.01 13.06
CA VAL A 50 13.69 13.56 12.90
C VAL A 50 14.70 12.81 13.77
N GLY A 51 14.24 11.78 14.49
CA GLY A 51 15.12 11.00 15.38
C GLY A 51 16.14 10.14 14.62
N SER A 52 15.79 9.64 13.44
CA SER A 52 16.66 8.81 12.60
C SER A 52 16.08 8.66 11.18
N LEU A 53 16.85 8.04 10.27
CA LEU A 53 16.32 7.63 8.97
C LEU A 53 15.19 6.59 9.10
N ALA A 54 15.28 5.69 10.09
CA ALA A 54 14.23 4.71 10.35
C ALA A 54 12.93 5.41 10.79
N ALA A 55 13.02 6.39 11.70
CA ALA A 55 11.87 7.19 12.11
C ALA A 55 11.24 7.93 10.92
N LEU A 56 12.07 8.56 10.07
CA LEU A 56 11.57 9.23 8.87
C LEU A 56 10.88 8.26 7.88
N ARG A 57 11.46 7.08 7.66
CA ARG A 57 10.85 6.05 6.80
C ARG A 57 9.52 5.54 7.35
N ARG A 58 9.38 5.44 8.68
CA ARG A 58 8.10 5.09 9.31
C ARG A 58 7.04 6.16 9.08
N GLU A 59 7.35 7.42 9.28
CA GLU A 59 6.43 8.53 8.99
C GLU A 59 5.98 8.52 7.53
N VAL A 60 6.90 8.30 6.60
CA VAL A 60 6.58 8.16 5.17
C VAL A 60 5.64 6.98 4.93
N ALA A 61 5.91 5.82 5.54
CA ALA A 61 5.06 4.63 5.39
C ALA A 61 3.65 4.83 6.00
N VAL A 62 3.54 5.50 7.14
CA VAL A 62 2.26 5.86 7.77
C VAL A 62 1.44 6.75 6.84
N LEU A 63 2.05 7.81 6.30
CA LEU A 63 1.37 8.72 5.38
C LEU A 63 0.99 8.03 4.07
N ALA A 64 1.85 7.18 3.52
CA ALA A 64 1.56 6.39 2.33
C ALA A 64 0.41 5.40 2.55
N ALA A 65 0.31 4.78 3.73
CA ALA A 65 -0.80 3.87 4.06
C ALA A 65 -2.13 4.61 4.19
N ARG A 66 -2.13 5.78 4.84
CA ARG A 66 -3.32 6.66 4.94
C ARG A 66 -3.78 7.17 3.57
N ASP A 67 -2.84 7.55 2.72
CA ASP A 67 -3.08 8.01 1.35
C ASP A 67 -3.70 6.89 0.49
N LEU A 68 -3.10 5.69 0.52
CA LEU A 68 -3.68 4.51 -0.14
C LEU A 68 -5.09 4.23 0.37
N ARG A 69 -5.29 4.21 1.70
CA ARG A 69 -6.61 3.98 2.30
C ARG A 69 -7.64 4.98 1.75
N SER A 70 -7.30 6.27 1.72
CA SER A 70 -8.21 7.31 1.21
C SER A 70 -8.64 7.04 -0.22
N VAL A 71 -7.68 6.73 -1.11
CA VAL A 71 -7.96 6.41 -2.51
C VAL A 71 -8.87 5.18 -2.63
N LEU A 72 -8.61 4.13 -1.84
CA LEU A 72 -9.39 2.90 -1.90
C LEU A 72 -10.81 3.08 -1.33
N VAL A 73 -11.00 3.93 -0.31
CA VAL A 73 -12.33 4.29 0.21
C VAL A 73 -13.15 4.95 -0.90
N ASP A 74 -12.57 5.95 -1.58
CA ASP A 74 -13.26 6.65 -2.67
C ASP A 74 -13.61 5.71 -3.83
N ARG A 75 -12.71 4.79 -4.17
CA ARG A 75 -12.92 3.79 -5.24
C ARG A 75 -14.01 2.77 -4.91
N THR A 76 -14.23 2.46 -3.64
CA THR A 76 -15.15 1.39 -3.21
C THR A 76 -16.49 1.91 -2.70
N LEU A 77 -16.65 3.24 -2.59
CA LEU A 77 -17.85 3.85 -2.04
C LEU A 77 -19.12 3.44 -2.81
N GLY A 78 -20.11 2.95 -2.07
CA GLY A 78 -21.40 2.53 -2.64
C GLY A 78 -21.39 1.20 -3.40
N LEU A 79 -20.25 0.50 -3.45
CA LEU A 79 -20.13 -0.81 -4.08
C LEU A 79 -20.18 -1.94 -3.05
N SER A 80 -20.56 -3.14 -3.49
CA SER A 80 -20.52 -4.36 -2.68
C SER A 80 -20.13 -5.60 -3.51
N GLY A 81 -19.77 -6.68 -2.82
CA GLY A 81 -19.49 -7.99 -3.42
C GLY A 81 -18.44 -7.92 -4.55
N PRO A 82 -18.68 -8.61 -5.69
CA PRO A 82 -17.76 -8.62 -6.82
C PRO A 82 -17.39 -7.24 -7.38
N ALA A 83 -18.31 -6.27 -7.36
CA ALA A 83 -18.05 -4.93 -7.89
C ALA A 83 -17.07 -4.16 -6.99
N ALA A 84 -17.24 -4.27 -5.65
CA ALA A 84 -16.33 -3.65 -4.70
C ALA A 84 -14.93 -4.27 -4.75
N LEU A 85 -14.83 -5.60 -4.89
CA LEU A 85 -13.53 -6.27 -5.00
C LEU A 85 -12.77 -5.88 -6.27
N ARG A 86 -13.47 -5.73 -7.41
CA ARG A 86 -12.87 -5.22 -8.65
C ARG A 86 -12.35 -3.80 -8.47
N ALA A 87 -13.19 -2.89 -7.96
CA ALA A 87 -12.81 -1.50 -7.74
C ALA A 87 -11.65 -1.34 -6.73
N LEU A 88 -11.60 -2.19 -5.70
CA LEU A 88 -10.48 -2.24 -4.75
C LEU A 88 -9.18 -2.65 -5.46
N ALA A 89 -9.20 -3.72 -6.26
CA ALA A 89 -8.03 -4.22 -6.97
C ALA A 89 -7.52 -3.19 -8.00
N ASP A 90 -8.42 -2.61 -8.79
CA ASP A 90 -8.08 -1.54 -9.74
C ASP A 90 -7.48 -0.34 -9.02
N GLY A 91 -8.10 0.13 -7.93
CA GLY A 91 -7.59 1.24 -7.12
C GLY A 91 -6.20 0.97 -6.53
N MET A 92 -5.92 -0.27 -6.10
CA MET A 92 -4.59 -0.63 -5.61
C MET A 92 -3.54 -0.59 -6.74
N ARG A 93 -3.88 -1.11 -7.93
CA ARG A 93 -2.98 -1.11 -9.10
C ARG A 93 -2.73 0.31 -9.58
N GLU A 94 -3.77 1.12 -9.74
CA GLU A 94 -3.66 2.53 -10.15
C GLU A 94 -2.81 3.33 -9.17
N TYR A 95 -3.04 3.19 -7.87
CA TYR A 95 -2.23 3.86 -6.85
C TYR A 95 -0.75 3.47 -6.96
N ALA A 96 -0.47 2.18 -7.17
CA ALA A 96 0.89 1.68 -7.30
C ALA A 96 1.61 2.23 -8.54
N HIS A 97 0.91 2.40 -9.66
CA HIS A 97 1.45 3.05 -10.85
C HIS A 97 1.64 4.56 -10.68
N ALA A 98 0.70 5.23 -10.02
CA ALA A 98 0.77 6.67 -9.80
C ALA A 98 1.83 7.06 -8.75
N ARG A 99 2.06 6.22 -7.73
CA ARG A 99 2.94 6.51 -6.59
C ARG A 99 3.76 5.27 -6.20
N PRO A 100 4.62 4.75 -7.08
CA PRO A 100 5.31 3.47 -6.87
C PRO A 100 6.21 3.46 -5.63
N GLY A 101 6.88 4.58 -5.31
CA GLY A 101 7.70 4.70 -4.11
C GLY A 101 6.87 4.63 -2.83
N ARG A 102 5.72 5.31 -2.79
CA ARG A 102 4.79 5.22 -1.66
C ARG A 102 4.17 3.84 -1.55
N TYR A 103 3.81 3.22 -2.68
CA TYR A 103 3.28 1.87 -2.67
C TYR A 103 4.28 0.86 -2.09
N ALA A 104 5.58 1.02 -2.39
CA ALA A 104 6.63 0.24 -1.74
C ALA A 104 6.70 0.51 -0.23
N ALA A 105 6.56 1.76 0.21
CA ALA A 105 6.52 2.12 1.62
C ALA A 105 5.35 1.46 2.39
N VAL A 106 4.17 1.34 1.75
CA VAL A 106 3.00 0.65 2.32
C VAL A 106 3.26 -0.83 2.60
N GLN A 107 4.18 -1.47 1.89
CA GLN A 107 4.45 -2.90 2.09
C GLN A 107 5.34 -3.19 3.30
N VAL A 108 5.89 -2.17 3.95
CA VAL A 108 6.66 -2.34 5.18
C VAL A 108 5.72 -2.81 6.30
N ALA A 109 6.02 -3.98 6.86
CA ALA A 109 5.32 -4.48 8.03
C ALA A 109 5.84 -3.78 9.29
N ALA A 110 4.91 -3.30 10.11
CA ALA A 110 5.21 -2.87 11.47
C ALA A 110 5.72 -4.05 12.30
N ASP A 111 6.73 -3.81 13.15
CA ASP A 111 7.11 -4.76 14.19
C ASP A 111 6.13 -4.64 15.37
N PRO A 112 5.32 -5.68 15.67
CA PRO A 112 4.37 -5.62 16.78
C PRO A 112 5.05 -5.51 18.16
N ALA A 113 6.35 -5.79 18.26
CA ALA A 113 7.12 -5.65 19.48
C ALA A 113 7.80 -4.27 19.63
N ASP A 114 7.82 -3.42 18.60
CA ASP A 114 8.37 -2.06 18.67
C ASP A 114 7.25 -1.03 18.91
N PRO A 115 7.18 -0.39 20.09
CA PRO A 115 6.21 0.69 20.34
C PRO A 115 6.33 1.86 19.38
N ALA A 116 7.51 2.10 18.77
CA ALA A 116 7.70 3.16 17.80
C ALA A 116 7.00 2.88 16.45
N ASP A 117 6.51 1.65 16.24
CA ASP A 117 5.76 1.24 15.07
C ASP A 117 4.24 1.31 15.29
N ALA A 118 3.77 1.75 16.46
CA ALA A 118 2.34 1.77 16.80
C ALA A 118 1.47 2.51 15.75
N ASP A 119 1.91 3.67 15.27
CA ASP A 119 1.19 4.43 14.24
C ASP A 119 1.23 3.75 12.87
N LEU A 120 2.33 3.08 12.55
CA LEU A 120 2.46 2.30 11.32
C LEU A 120 1.54 1.07 11.36
N ALA A 121 1.49 0.38 12.50
CA ALA A 121 0.60 -0.74 12.74
C ALA A 121 -0.87 -0.31 12.63
N ALA A 122 -1.23 0.83 13.22
CA ALA A 122 -2.57 1.40 13.12
C ALA A 122 -2.94 1.73 11.66
N ALA A 123 -2.09 2.46 10.94
CA ALA A 123 -2.34 2.82 9.55
C ALA A 123 -2.44 1.59 8.63
N GLY A 124 -1.59 0.58 8.83
CA GLY A 124 -1.67 -0.70 8.12
C GLY A 124 -2.96 -1.47 8.43
N ALA A 125 -3.39 -1.49 9.70
CA ALA A 125 -4.63 -2.15 10.12
C ALA A 125 -5.87 -1.49 9.50
N GLU A 126 -5.86 -0.18 9.29
CA GLU A 126 -6.94 0.53 8.62
C GLU A 126 -7.10 0.13 7.15
N VAL A 127 -5.99 -0.06 6.42
CA VAL A 127 -6.03 -0.59 5.05
C VAL A 127 -6.59 -2.02 5.05
N VAL A 128 -6.15 -2.87 5.97
CA VAL A 128 -6.66 -4.24 6.08
C VAL A 128 -8.15 -4.27 6.42
N THR A 129 -8.61 -3.37 7.30
CA THR A 129 -10.01 -3.25 7.69
C THR A 129 -10.89 -2.85 6.52
N LEU A 130 -10.41 -2.01 5.61
CA LEU A 130 -11.11 -1.70 4.36
C LEU A 130 -11.26 -2.94 3.46
N ILE A 131 -10.19 -3.74 3.31
CA ILE A 131 -10.25 -4.98 2.53
C ILE A 131 -11.26 -5.95 3.16
N VAL A 132 -11.24 -6.11 4.49
CA VAL A 132 -12.23 -6.91 5.23
C VAL A 132 -13.65 -6.41 4.94
N ALA A 133 -13.87 -5.09 4.96
CA ALA A 133 -15.19 -4.50 4.71
C ALA A 133 -15.69 -4.79 3.28
N VAL A 134 -14.82 -4.72 2.28
CA VAL A 134 -15.15 -5.11 0.90
C VAL A 134 -15.55 -6.59 0.82
N LEU A 135 -14.80 -7.47 1.49
CA LEU A 135 -15.03 -8.91 1.45
C LEU A 135 -16.26 -9.36 2.26
N ARG A 136 -16.77 -8.56 3.19
CA ARG A 136 -18.05 -8.84 3.88
C ARG A 136 -19.22 -8.94 2.92
N GLY A 137 -19.17 -8.31 1.74
CA GLY A 137 -20.19 -8.45 0.70
C GLY A 137 -20.26 -9.82 0.03
N PHE A 138 -19.45 -10.78 0.46
CA PHE A 138 -19.46 -12.18 0.00
C PHE A 138 -20.00 -13.15 1.04
N ASP A 139 -20.45 -12.70 2.22
CA ASP A 139 -20.99 -13.57 3.30
C ASP A 139 -20.03 -14.69 3.74
N LEU A 140 -18.73 -14.36 3.84
CA LEU A 140 -17.69 -15.30 4.25
C LEU A 140 -17.85 -15.75 5.71
N PRO A 141 -17.65 -17.05 6.02
CA PRO A 141 -17.46 -17.52 7.38
C PRO A 141 -16.27 -16.82 8.07
N GLU A 142 -16.39 -16.57 9.38
CA GLU A 142 -15.39 -15.81 10.14
C GLU A 142 -13.99 -16.44 10.09
N ASP A 143 -13.91 -17.78 10.16
CA ASP A 143 -12.67 -18.55 10.09
C ASP A 143 -12.01 -18.51 8.70
N ARG A 144 -12.75 -18.10 7.66
CA ARG A 144 -12.25 -17.98 6.27
C ARG A 144 -11.94 -16.55 5.87
N ALA A 145 -12.39 -15.55 6.64
CA ALA A 145 -12.19 -14.14 6.32
C ALA A 145 -10.71 -13.76 6.22
N VAL A 146 -9.88 -14.22 7.16
CA VAL A 146 -8.43 -13.93 7.15
C VAL A 146 -7.74 -14.55 5.93
N ASP A 147 -8.11 -15.78 5.56
CA ASP A 147 -7.57 -16.45 4.38
C ASP A 147 -7.94 -15.71 3.09
N ALA A 148 -9.20 -15.27 2.97
CA ALA A 148 -9.67 -14.50 1.83
C ALA A 148 -8.95 -13.15 1.70
N VAL A 149 -8.80 -12.40 2.80
CA VAL A 149 -8.04 -11.13 2.83
C VAL A 149 -6.60 -11.34 2.38
N ARG A 150 -5.93 -12.38 2.91
CA ARG A 150 -4.55 -12.71 2.54
C ARG A 150 -4.43 -13.09 1.07
N ALA A 151 -5.35 -13.90 0.55
CA ALA A 151 -5.37 -14.31 -0.85
C ALA A 151 -5.54 -13.13 -1.80
N VAL A 152 -6.53 -12.26 -1.54
CA VAL A 152 -6.78 -11.06 -2.34
C VAL A 152 -5.58 -10.11 -2.30
N ARG A 153 -5.09 -9.78 -1.11
CA ARG A 153 -3.95 -8.86 -0.96
C ARG A 153 -2.70 -9.42 -1.65
N ALA A 154 -2.39 -10.70 -1.46
CA ALA A 154 -1.23 -11.34 -2.06
C ALA A 154 -1.34 -11.43 -3.59
N GLY A 155 -2.52 -11.78 -4.12
CA GLY A 155 -2.75 -11.87 -5.56
C GLY A 155 -2.58 -10.51 -6.24
N VAL A 156 -3.28 -9.48 -5.75
CA VAL A 156 -3.18 -8.12 -6.30
C VAL A 156 -1.76 -7.57 -6.14
N HIS A 157 -1.16 -7.68 -4.95
CA HIS A 157 0.20 -7.19 -4.72
C HIS A 157 1.22 -7.91 -5.60
N GLY A 158 1.14 -9.23 -5.73
CA GLY A 158 2.06 -10.02 -6.53
C GLY A 158 2.03 -9.63 -8.01
N PHE A 159 0.85 -9.41 -8.58
CA PHE A 159 0.73 -8.92 -9.95
C PHE A 159 1.34 -7.54 -10.11
N VAL A 160 0.96 -6.59 -9.24
CA VAL A 160 1.46 -5.21 -9.28
C VAL A 160 2.98 -5.15 -9.10
N ALA A 161 3.54 -5.95 -8.20
CA ALA A 161 4.98 -6.01 -7.97
C ALA A 161 5.73 -6.55 -9.19
N LEU A 162 5.20 -7.60 -9.84
CA LEU A 162 5.76 -8.13 -11.09
C LEU A 162 5.64 -7.11 -12.22
N GLU A 163 4.52 -6.41 -12.33
CA GLU A 163 4.28 -5.39 -13.35
C GLU A 163 5.23 -4.20 -13.20
N LEU A 164 5.31 -3.59 -12.02
CA LEU A 164 6.22 -2.47 -11.74
C LEU A 164 7.70 -2.86 -11.89
N GLY A 165 8.03 -4.13 -11.64
CA GLY A 165 9.36 -4.69 -11.84
C GLY A 165 9.69 -5.08 -13.29
N GLY A 166 8.77 -4.91 -14.25
CA GLY A 166 8.98 -5.33 -15.64
C GLY A 166 9.04 -6.86 -15.84
N GLY A 167 8.45 -7.62 -14.93
CA GLY A 167 8.46 -9.09 -14.94
C GLY A 167 7.64 -9.71 -16.07
N PHE A 168 6.63 -9.01 -16.57
CA PHE A 168 5.82 -9.45 -17.71
C PHE A 168 6.46 -9.03 -19.03
N ARG A 169 7.22 -9.94 -19.66
CA ARG A 169 8.00 -9.68 -20.89
C ARG A 169 7.37 -10.22 -22.18
N LEU A 170 6.22 -10.87 -22.08
CA LEU A 170 5.48 -11.39 -23.23
C LEU A 170 4.53 -10.30 -23.78
N PRO A 171 4.11 -10.35 -25.06
CA PRO A 171 3.40 -9.24 -25.73
C PRO A 171 1.91 -9.11 -25.36
N GLN A 172 1.42 -9.88 -24.40
CA GLN A 172 0.02 -9.87 -23.97
C GLN A 172 -0.30 -8.59 -23.21
N ASP A 173 -1.54 -8.12 -23.39
CA ASP A 173 -2.08 -7.00 -22.65
C ASP A 173 -2.14 -7.29 -21.14
N LEU A 174 -1.52 -6.41 -20.35
CA LEU A 174 -1.47 -6.51 -18.90
C LEU A 174 -2.81 -6.15 -18.27
N ASP A 175 -3.61 -5.27 -18.89
CA ASP A 175 -4.93 -4.92 -18.39
C ASP A 175 -5.87 -6.12 -18.45
N ARG A 176 -5.85 -6.83 -19.59
CA ARG A 176 -6.55 -8.12 -19.72
C ARG A 176 -6.08 -9.14 -18.69
N SER A 177 -4.77 -9.26 -18.48
CA SER A 177 -4.20 -10.25 -17.55
C SER A 177 -4.56 -9.93 -16.09
N PHE A 178 -4.60 -8.65 -15.74
CA PHE A 178 -5.05 -8.17 -14.43
C PHE A 178 -6.54 -8.45 -14.23
N ALA A 179 -7.39 -8.14 -15.22
CA ALA A 179 -8.82 -8.44 -15.14
C ALA A 179 -9.09 -9.93 -14.91
N VAL A 180 -8.34 -10.82 -15.58
CA VAL A 180 -8.43 -12.28 -15.36
C VAL A 180 -8.04 -12.65 -13.93
N LEU A 181 -6.95 -12.08 -13.38
CA LEU A 181 -6.58 -12.31 -11.99
C LEU A 181 -7.71 -11.88 -11.03
N VAL A 182 -8.29 -10.70 -11.25
CA VAL A 182 -9.35 -10.18 -10.38
C VAL A 182 -10.60 -11.05 -10.47
N ASP A 183 -10.98 -11.52 -11.66
CA ASP A 183 -12.10 -12.48 -11.82
C ASP A 183 -11.83 -13.81 -11.11
N LEU A 184 -10.59 -14.32 -11.15
CA LEU A 184 -10.19 -15.51 -10.39
C LEU A 184 -10.30 -15.28 -8.88
N LEU A 185 -9.91 -14.09 -8.39
CA LEU A 185 -10.05 -13.73 -6.98
C LEU A 185 -11.53 -13.62 -6.57
N VAL A 186 -12.37 -12.97 -7.38
CA VAL A 186 -13.82 -12.88 -7.15
C VAL A 186 -14.44 -14.26 -7.05
N ALA A 187 -14.15 -15.15 -8.02
CA ALA A 187 -14.67 -16.51 -8.02
C ALA A 187 -14.16 -17.33 -6.82
N GLY A 188 -12.87 -17.23 -6.51
CA GLY A 188 -12.25 -17.91 -5.39
C GLY A 188 -12.83 -17.47 -4.04
N VAL A 189 -13.04 -16.17 -3.84
CA VAL A 189 -13.69 -15.63 -2.64
C VAL A 189 -15.15 -16.10 -2.57
N GLY A 190 -15.90 -16.07 -3.68
CA GLY A 190 -17.27 -16.59 -3.71
C GLY A 190 -17.35 -18.07 -3.31
N ALA A 191 -16.42 -18.90 -3.78
CA ALA A 191 -16.35 -20.31 -3.41
C ALA A 191 -15.97 -20.56 -1.93
N LEU A 192 -15.36 -19.58 -1.25
CA LEU A 192 -15.10 -19.65 0.19
C LEU A 192 -16.34 -19.39 1.03
N ALA A 193 -17.32 -18.66 0.48
CA ALA A 193 -18.60 -18.39 1.14
C ALA A 193 -19.57 -19.57 1.06
N ASP A 194 -19.57 -20.28 -0.06
CA ASP A 194 -20.39 -21.48 -0.28
C ASP A 194 -19.51 -22.72 -0.52
N PRO A 195 -19.12 -23.45 0.55
CA PRO A 195 -18.36 -24.68 0.41
C PRO A 195 -19.15 -25.84 -0.24
N GLY A 196 -20.44 -25.64 -0.53
CA GLY A 196 -21.37 -26.67 -0.97
C GLY A 196 -21.51 -26.82 -2.48
N GLU A 197 -20.49 -27.35 -3.17
CA GLU A 197 -20.66 -28.22 -4.36
C GLU A 197 -19.33 -28.80 -4.89
N GLY A 198 -18.18 -28.21 -4.56
CA GLY A 198 -16.89 -28.58 -5.18
C GLY A 198 -16.00 -29.59 -4.44
N ARG A 199 -16.36 -30.05 -3.24
CA ARG A 199 -15.50 -30.92 -2.42
C ARG A 199 -16.07 -32.31 -2.22
N ARG A 200 -16.32 -33.01 -3.34
CA ARG A 200 -16.22 -34.48 -3.39
C ARG A 200 -15.00 -34.79 -4.25
N VAL A 201 -13.87 -35.06 -3.59
CA VAL A 201 -12.75 -35.81 -4.18
C VAL A 201 -12.70 -37.13 -3.43
#